data_AF-A0A6N8SQG1-F1
#
_entry.id   AF-A0A6N8SQG1-F1
#
_cell.length_a   1.000
_cell.length_b   1.000
_cell.length_c   1.000
_cell.angle_alpha   90.00
_cell.angle_beta   90.00
_cell.angle_gamma   90.00
#
_symmetry.space_group_name_H-M   'P 1'
#
loop_
_entity.id
_entity.type
_entity.pdbx_description
1 polymer ?
#
loop_
_entity_poly.entity_id
_entity_poly.type
_entity_poly.pdbx_seq_one_letter_code
_entity_poly.pdbx_strand_id
1 'polypeptide(L)'
;MLPGARATSLRNPGVPVGVVAALGLTQIIGYGTLYYSFSILAPGMATDLGISVAQVFAIFSASLFVGGLSAPYIGRQMDGVGAATVMAIGSVLSALTLILCA
;
A
#
# COMPACT_ATOMS: atom_id res chain seq x y z
N MET A 1 34.33 -27.15 17.55
CA MET A 1 34.85 -25.78 17.43
C MET A 1 34.29 -25.16 16.15
N LEU A 2 33.34 -24.24 16.35
CA LEU A 2 32.67 -23.26 15.48
C LEU A 2 32.29 -23.61 14.01
N PRO A 3 30.97 -23.65 13.69
CA PRO A 3 30.46 -23.63 12.32
C PRO A 3 30.72 -22.27 11.66
N GLY A 4 31.37 -22.28 10.50
CA GLY A 4 31.65 -21.11 9.68
C GLY A 4 30.37 -20.46 9.20
N ALA A 5 30.03 -19.31 9.81
CA ALA A 5 28.95 -18.45 9.41
C ALA A 5 29.08 -18.02 7.94
N ARG A 6 28.10 -18.43 7.12
CA ARG A 6 27.82 -17.87 5.79
C ARG A 6 27.29 -16.44 5.92
N ALA A 7 28.13 -15.52 6.38
CA ALA A 7 27.88 -14.09 6.26
C ALA A 7 28.51 -13.60 4.96
N THR A 8 27.80 -12.76 4.20
CA THR A 8 28.18 -12.07 2.95
C THR A 8 28.10 -12.94 1.68
N SER A 9 27.39 -12.56 0.60
CA SER A 9 26.70 -11.32 0.25
C SER A 9 25.72 -11.66 -0.86
N LEU A 10 24.41 -11.65 -0.58
CA LEU A 10 23.33 -11.79 -1.57
C LEU A 10 23.20 -10.49 -2.38
N ARG A 11 24.28 -10.07 -3.05
CA ARG A 11 24.25 -8.95 -3.99
C ARG A 11 23.64 -9.47 -5.29
N ASN A 12 22.32 -9.64 -5.30
CA ASN A 12 21.58 -10.05 -6.49
C ASN A 12 21.76 -8.93 -7.54
N PRO A 13 22.49 -9.16 -8.65
CA PRO A 13 22.72 -8.12 -9.67
C PRO A 13 21.47 -7.82 -10.51
N GLY A 14 20.36 -8.51 -10.24
CA GLY A 14 19.17 -8.53 -11.10
C GLY A 14 18.04 -7.56 -10.75
N VAL A 15 18.11 -6.78 -9.66
CA VAL A 15 17.07 -5.76 -9.39
C VAL A 15 17.53 -4.43 -9.98
N PRO A 16 16.88 -3.92 -11.05
CA PRO A 16 17.27 -2.67 -11.65
C PRO A 16 17.15 -1.55 -10.62
N VAL A 17 18.20 -0.76 -10.43
CA VAL A 17 18.19 0.41 -9.54
C VAL A 17 16.98 1.32 -9.83
N GLY A 18 16.57 1.41 -11.10
CA GLY A 18 15.36 2.13 -11.50
C GLY A 18 14.06 1.59 -10.89
N VAL A 19 13.91 0.28 -10.75
CA VAL A 19 12.72 -0.33 -10.11
C VAL A 19 12.70 -0.01 -8.62
N VAL A 20 13.85 -0.14 -7.94
CA VAL A 20 13.97 0.21 -6.52
C VAL A 20 13.71 1.70 -6.29
N ALA A 21 14.27 2.56 -7.13
CA ALA A 21 14.05 4.01 -7.03
C ALA A 21 12.59 4.39 -7.30
N ALA A 22 11.95 3.79 -8.31
CA ALA A 22 10.55 4.02 -8.62
C ALA A 22 9.62 3.56 -7.48
N LEU A 23 9.88 2.37 -6.91
CA LEU A 23 9.15 1.85 -5.74
C LEU A 23 9.37 2.74 -4.50
N GLY A 24 10.61 3.16 -4.25
CA GLY A 24 10.93 4.06 -3.15
C GLY A 24 10.21 5.41 -3.29
N LEU A 25 10.24 6.00 -4.49
CA LEU A 25 9.57 7.28 -4.77
C LEU A 25 8.05 7.17 -4.59
N THR A 26 7.43 6.14 -5.17
CA THR A 26 5.98 5.90 -4.99
C THR A 26 5.62 5.65 -3.54
N GLN A 27 6.49 4.97 -2.78
CA GLN A 27 6.26 4.76 -1.36
C GLN A 27 6.34 6.05 -0.53
N ILE A 28 7.32 6.92 -0.82
CA ILE A 28 7.46 8.24 -0.18
C ILE A 28 6.24 9.10 -0.48
N ILE A 29 5.83 9.17 -1.75
CA ILE A 29 4.64 9.92 -2.16
C ILE A 29 3.40 9.35 -1.46
N GLY A 30 3.24 8.03 -1.43
CA GLY A 30 2.12 7.36 -0.77
C GLY A 30 2.04 7.69 0.73
N TYR A 31 3.14 7.52 1.48
CA TYR A 31 3.14 7.88 2.91
C TYR A 31 2.99 9.39 3.15
N GLY A 32 3.66 10.22 2.34
CA GLY A 32 3.55 11.68 2.39
C GLY A 32 2.13 12.18 2.24
N THR A 33 1.46 11.75 1.18
CA THR A 33 0.13 12.24 0.82
C THR A 33 -0.98 11.59 1.63
N LEU A 34 -0.88 10.29 1.95
CA LEU A 34 -1.97 9.56 2.60
C LEU A 34 -1.89 9.57 4.13
N TYR A 35 -0.69 9.58 4.71
CA TYR A 35 -0.52 9.51 6.17
C TYR A 35 -0.14 10.86 6.77
N TYR A 36 0.86 11.54 6.19
CA TYR A 36 1.33 12.81 6.75
C TYR A 36 0.39 13.97 6.43
N SER A 37 -0.06 14.14 5.18
CA SER A 37 -1.01 15.19 4.83
C SER A 37 -2.37 15.01 5.51
N PHE A 38 -2.82 13.77 5.73
CA PHE A 38 -4.09 13.50 6.39
C PHE A 38 -4.14 14.08 7.82
N SER A 39 -3.05 13.97 8.58
CA SER A 39 -2.99 14.56 9.94
C SER A 39 -3.15 16.08 9.95
N ILE A 40 -2.73 16.76 8.89
CA ILE A 40 -2.86 18.22 8.74
C ILE A 40 -4.26 18.59 8.22
N LEU A 41 -4.85 17.76 7.37
CA LEU A 41 -6.14 18.01 6.73
C LEU A 41 -7.34 17.57 7.60
N ALA A 42 -7.13 16.65 8.54
CA ALA A 42 -8.17 16.11 9.41
C ALA A 42 -8.98 17.17 10.20
N PRO A 43 -8.40 18.27 10.73
CA PRO A 43 -9.18 19.35 11.34
C PRO A 43 -10.11 20.07 10.35
N GLY A 44 -9.67 20.24 9.11
CA GLY A 44 -10.47 20.84 8.03
C GLY A 44 -11.62 19.92 7.60
N MET A 45 -11.32 18.63 7.36
CA MET A 45 -12.33 17.62 7.03
C MET A 45 -13.37 17.43 8.16
N ALA A 46 -12.93 17.46 9.42
CA ALA A 46 -13.81 17.41 10.58
C ALA A 46 -14.81 18.58 10.59
N THR A 47 -14.32 19.79 10.29
CA THR A 47 -15.16 20.99 10.23
C THR A 47 -16.14 20.93 9.06
N ASP A 48 -15.71 20.44 7.89
CA ASP A 48 -16.52 20.37 6.68
C ASP A 48 -17.61 19.28 6.74
N LEU A 49 -17.29 18.13 7.34
CA LEU A 49 -18.24 17.03 7.55
C LEU A 49 -19.08 17.17 8.83
N GLY A 50 -18.78 18.14 9.69
CA GLY A 50 -19.43 18.32 10.99
C GLY A 50 -19.15 17.19 12.00
N ILE A 51 -18.08 16.43 11.81
CA ILE A 51 -17.67 15.30 12.67
C ILE A 51 -16.41 15.64 13.47
N SER A 52 -16.16 14.93 14.56
CA SER A 52 -14.94 15.17 15.35
C SER A 52 -13.68 14.68 14.63
N VAL A 53 -12.54 15.33 14.88
CA VAL A 53 -11.21 14.88 14.39
C VAL A 53 -10.94 13.42 14.78
N ALA A 54 -11.36 13.01 15.97
CA ALA A 54 -11.24 11.63 16.43
C ALA A 54 -11.99 10.63 15.53
N GLN A 55 -13.18 10.98 15.03
CA GLN A 55 -13.93 10.14 14.10
C GLN A 55 -13.27 10.05 12.72
N VAL A 56 -12.68 11.15 12.24
CA VAL A 56 -11.89 11.15 10.99
C VAL A 56 -10.73 10.16 11.10
N PHE A 57 -9.97 10.18 12.20
CA PHE A 57 -8.92 9.19 12.46
C PHE A 57 -9.44 7.77 12.70
N ALA A 58 -10.64 7.61 13.28
CA ALA A 58 -11.27 6.30 13.47
C ALA A 58 -11.62 5.65 12.13
N ILE A 59 -12.21 6.41 11.20
CA ILE A 59 -12.49 5.95 9.82
C ILE A 59 -11.18 5.63 9.11
N PHE A 60 -10.16 6.48 9.24
CA PHE A 60 -8.84 6.22 8.67
C PHE A 60 -8.22 4.92 9.20
N SER A 61 -8.23 4.71 10.52
CA SER A 61 -7.79 3.45 11.13
C SER A 61 -8.60 2.25 10.64
N ALA A 62 -9.93 2.38 10.51
CA ALA A 62 -10.77 1.30 9.99
C ALA A 62 -10.38 0.95 8.55
N SER A 63 -10.13 1.94 7.69
CA SER A 63 -9.65 1.72 6.33
C SER A 63 -8.29 1.01 6.30
N LEU A 64 -7.35 1.40 7.17
CA LEU A 64 -6.07 0.71 7.31
C LEU A 64 -6.22 -0.71 7.83
N PHE A 65 -7.14 -0.94 8.77
CA PHE A 65 -7.43 -2.26 9.31
C PHE A 65 -7.96 -3.19 8.21
N VAL A 66 -8.92 -2.71 7.39
CA VAL A 66 -9.45 -3.46 6.25
C VAL A 66 -8.35 -3.71 5.21
N GLY A 67 -7.53 -2.70 4.90
CA GLY A 67 -6.39 -2.85 3.98
C GLY A 67 -5.35 -3.87 4.49
N GLY A 68 -5.02 -3.82 5.78
CA GLY A 68 -4.11 -4.76 6.44
C GLY A 68 -4.66 -6.18 6.50
N LEU A 69 -5.97 -6.34 6.74
CA LEU A 69 -6.62 -7.65 6.71
C LEU A 69 -6.65 -8.25 5.30
N SER A 70 -6.72 -7.38 4.28
CA SER A 70 -6.68 -7.77 2.87
C SER A 70 -5.26 -8.17 2.41
N ALA A 71 -4.22 -7.67 3.07
CA ALA A 71 -2.82 -7.92 2.69
C ALA A 71 -2.42 -9.42 2.64
N PRO A 72 -2.68 -10.26 3.66
CA PRO A 72 -2.34 -11.69 3.60
C PRO A 72 -3.17 -12.44 2.56
N TYR A 73 -4.41 -12.02 2.29
CA TYR A 73 -5.25 -12.63 1.27
C TYR A 73 -4.70 -12.34 -0.13
N ILE A 74 -4.38 -11.06 -0.42
CA ILE A 74 -3.83 -10.64 -1.71
C ILE A 74 -2.43 -11.22 -1.92
N GLY A 75 -1.57 -11.21 -0.89
CA GLY A 75 -0.24 -11.80 -0.95
C GLY A 75 -0.27 -13.29 -1.29
N ARG A 76 -1.18 -14.06 -0.67
CA ARG A 76 -1.33 -15.49 -0.95
C ARG A 76 -1.88 -15.77 -2.34
N GLN A 77 -2.73 -14.89 -2.88
CA GLN A 77 -3.19 -14.95 -4.27
C GLN A 77 -2.05 -14.61 -5.26
N MET A 78 -1.22 -13.61 -4.96
CA MET A 78 -0.07 -13.25 -5.79
C MET A 78 0.97 -14.37 -5.84
N ASP A 79 1.22 -15.04 -4.71
CA ASP A 79 2.15 -16.18 -4.62
C ASP A 79 1.62 -17.43 -5.32
N GLY A 80 0.29 -17.62 -5.37
CA GLY A 80 -0.34 -18.82 -5.93
C GLY A 80 -0.66 -18.74 -7.43
N VAL A 81 -1.19 -17.60 -7.92
CA VAL A 81 -1.73 -17.45 -9.29
C VAL A 81 -0.85 -16.57 -10.18
N GLY A 82 0.24 -16.03 -9.61
CA GLY A 82 1.17 -15.12 -10.26
C GLY A 82 0.73 -13.65 -10.18
N ALA A 83 1.66 -12.77 -9.81
CA ALA A 83 1.42 -11.33 -9.61
C ALA A 83 0.77 -10.64 -10.82
N ALA A 84 1.09 -11.08 -12.05
CA ALA A 84 0.52 -10.51 -13.27
C ALA A 84 -1.00 -10.74 -13.40
N THR A 85 -1.49 -11.93 -13.02
CA THR A 85 -2.92 -12.26 -13.05
C THR A 85 -3.70 -11.43 -12.04
N VAL A 86 -3.17 -11.28 -10.83
CA VAL A 86 -3.81 -10.49 -9.76
C VAL A 86 -3.91 -9.02 -10.18
N MET A 87 -2.87 -8.47 -10.80
CA MET A 87 -2.91 -7.10 -11.31
C MET A 87 -3.92 -6.93 -12.44
N ALA A 88 -4.02 -7.87 -13.38
CA ALA A 88 -4.99 -7.78 -14.47
C ALA A 88 -6.44 -7.79 -13.96
N ILE A 89 -6.77 -8.65 -13.00
CA ILE A 89 -8.09 -8.70 -12.36
C ILE A 89 -8.39 -7.37 -11.65
N GLY A 90 -7.41 -6.83 -10.90
CA GLY A 90 -7.54 -5.55 -10.24
C GLY A 90 -7.80 -4.39 -11.22
N SER A 91 -7.09 -4.35 -12.34
CA SER A 91 -7.31 -3.34 -13.38
C SER A 91 -8.71 -3.43 -14.00
N VAL A 92 -9.21 -4.64 -14.28
CA VAL A 92 -10.57 -4.83 -14.80
C VAL A 92 -11.62 -4.38 -13.78
N LEU A 93 -11.43 -4.73 -12.50
CA LEU A 93 -12.30 -4.28 -11.40
C LEU A 93 -12.33 -2.76 -11.28
N SER A 94 -11.18 -2.11 -11.32
CA SER A 94 -11.09 -0.64 -11.29
C SER A 94 -11.77 -0.01 -12.50
N ALA A 95 -11.57 -0.54 -13.70
CA ALA A 95 -12.23 -0.06 -14.91
C ALA A 95 -13.76 -0.19 -14.82
N LEU A 96 -14.26 -1.34 -14.36
CA LEU A 96 -15.69 -1.55 -14.13
C LEU A 96 -16.25 -0.57 -13.09
N THR A 97 -15.52 -0.33 -12.00
CA THR A 97 -15.94 0.60 -10.95
C THR A 97 -16.03 2.03 -11.49
N LEU A 98 -15.07 2.46 -12.30
CA LEU A 98 -15.12 3.76 -12.97
C LEU A 98 -16.30 3.86 -13.95
N ILE A 99 -16.59 2.81 -14.71
CA ILE A 99 -17.76 2.77 -15.61
C ILE A 99 -19.07 2.85 -14.83
N LEU A 100 -19.16 2.17 -13.69
CA LEU A 100 -20.34 2.19 -12.81
C LEU A 100 -20.53 3.53 -12.10
N CYS A 101 -19.44 4.25 -11.85
CA CYS A 101 -19.45 5.51 -11.13
C CYS A 101 -19.54 6.74 -12.07
N ALA A 102 -19.32 6.55 -13.38
CA ALA A 102 -19.48 7.56 -14.43
C ALA A 102 -20.92 7.62 -14.92
#